data_AF-A0A4Q5LJW3-F1
#
_entry.id   AF-A0A4Q5LJW3-F1
#
_cell.length_a   1.000
_cell.length_b   1.000
_cell.length_c   1.000
_cell.angle_alpha   90.00
_cell.angle_beta   90.00
_cell.angle_gamma   90.00
#
_symmetry.space_group_name_H-M   'P 1'
#
loop_
_entity.id
_entity.type
_entity.pdbx_description
1 polymer ?
#
loop_
_entity_poly.entity_id
_entity_poly.type
_entity_poly.pdbx_seq_one_letter_code
_entity_poly.pdbx_strand_id
1 'polypeptide(L)'
;MDIKAYINDGNLEQYCFELFNADFASEIQSLRLIHSEIKHELEEIELTIEQLADSHSIIPRPELKSRIMAALDFSDDSIDLNNLPLTSKYSNYENWLKAVEHLIPAEPFDDFFTHVLKQDEKIAQTLVITKLDVPAEVHEVISESFFILKGTCTCTVGKEIFTLNAGDYLDIPLHTNHDIRIDSPYVVAILQHQF
;
A
#
# COMPACT_ATOMS: atom_id res chain seq x y z
N MET A 1 30.69 -26.10 17.49
CA MET A 1 31.44 -25.29 16.51
C MET A 1 32.41 -24.42 17.29
N ASP A 2 33.66 -24.25 16.83
CA ASP A 2 34.57 -23.28 17.42
C ASP A 2 34.21 -21.90 16.85
N ILE A 3 33.53 -21.09 17.66
CA ILE A 3 33.00 -19.78 17.25
C ILE A 3 34.14 -18.81 16.91
N LYS A 4 35.29 -18.92 17.56
CA LYS A 4 36.44 -18.06 17.25
C LYS A 4 37.06 -18.42 15.90
N ALA A 5 37.12 -19.71 15.57
CA ALA A 5 37.58 -20.14 14.24
C ALA A 5 36.61 -19.65 13.16
N TYR A 6 35.30 -19.75 13.42
CA TYR A 6 34.26 -19.31 12.48
C TYR A 6 34.29 -17.80 12.20
N ILE A 7 34.52 -16.98 13.23
CA ILE A 7 34.69 -15.53 13.11
C ILE A 7 35.93 -15.21 12.26
N ASN A 8 37.06 -15.85 12.54
CA ASN A 8 38.33 -15.55 11.86
C ASN A 8 38.41 -16.07 10.40
N ASP A 9 37.43 -16.87 9.94
CA ASP A 9 37.43 -17.47 8.60
C ASP A 9 36.93 -16.50 7.51
N GLY A 10 36.44 -15.30 7.88
CA GLY A 10 35.96 -14.30 6.94
C GLY A 10 34.49 -14.46 6.49
N ASN A 11 33.77 -15.42 7.09
CA ASN A 11 32.39 -15.74 6.73
C ASN A 11 31.41 -14.60 7.02
N LEU A 12 31.65 -13.83 8.08
CA LEU A 12 30.75 -12.74 8.50
C LEU A 12 30.89 -11.52 7.58
N GLU A 13 32.11 -11.23 7.14
CA GLU A 13 32.40 -10.20 6.15
C GLU A 13 31.80 -10.58 4.79
N GLN A 14 31.94 -11.84 4.37
CA GLN A 14 31.29 -12.33 3.15
C GLN A 14 29.77 -12.20 3.23
N TYR A 15 29.17 -12.51 4.37
CA TYR A 15 27.73 -12.34 4.61
C TYR A 15 27.29 -10.87 4.42
N CYS A 16 28.06 -9.89 4.89
CA CYS A 16 27.74 -8.48 4.71
C CYS A 16 27.73 -8.03 3.23
N PHE A 17 28.45 -8.72 2.33
CA PHE A 17 28.50 -8.39 0.91
C PHE A 17 27.62 -9.29 0.01
N GLU A 18 27.28 -10.51 0.45
CA GLU A 18 26.46 -11.46 -0.31
C GLU A 18 24.95 -11.36 0.01
N LEU A 19 24.36 -10.20 -0.33
CA LEU A 19 22.96 -9.88 -0.04
C LEU A 19 21.91 -10.82 -0.69
N PHE A 20 22.32 -11.71 -1.60
CA PHE A 20 21.41 -12.57 -2.38
C PHE A 20 21.51 -14.06 -2.02
N ASN A 21 22.36 -14.45 -1.07
CA ASN A 21 22.51 -15.86 -0.66
C ASN A 21 21.57 -16.19 0.51
N ALA A 22 20.34 -16.62 0.18
CA ALA A 22 19.30 -16.87 1.17
C ALA A 22 19.63 -18.01 2.16
N ASP A 23 20.31 -19.06 1.69
CA ASP A 23 20.69 -20.21 2.52
C ASP A 23 21.75 -19.79 3.56
N PHE A 24 22.76 -19.04 3.13
CA PHE A 24 23.79 -18.51 4.00
C PHE A 24 23.24 -17.48 4.99
N ALA A 25 22.29 -16.64 4.55
CA ALA A 25 21.62 -15.70 5.44
C ALA A 25 20.84 -16.40 6.56
N SER A 26 20.15 -17.49 6.24
CA SER A 26 19.41 -18.29 7.23
C SER A 26 20.33 -18.98 8.25
N GLU A 27 21.50 -19.45 7.80
CA GLU A 27 22.52 -20.04 8.68
C GLU A 27 23.03 -19.00 9.68
N ILE A 28 23.50 -17.86 9.18
CA ILE A 28 24.04 -16.77 10.01
C ILE A 28 22.96 -16.24 10.96
N GLN A 29 21.72 -16.09 10.50
CA GLN A 29 20.62 -15.63 11.37
C GLN A 29 20.34 -16.61 12.51
N SER A 30 20.42 -17.93 12.24
CA SER A 30 20.29 -18.95 13.28
C SER A 30 21.45 -18.92 14.26
N LEU A 31 22.68 -18.74 13.77
CA LEU A 31 23.88 -18.63 14.61
C LEU A 31 23.87 -17.37 15.50
N ARG A 32 23.39 -16.24 14.99
CA ARG A 32 23.22 -14.98 15.76
C ARG A 32 22.26 -15.11 16.94
N LEU A 33 21.25 -15.99 16.84
CA LEU A 33 20.30 -16.24 17.93
C LEU A 33 20.92 -17.06 19.08
N ILE A 34 21.91 -17.88 18.77
CA ILE A 34 22.52 -18.84 19.70
C ILE A 34 23.82 -18.28 20.30
N HIS A 35 24.55 -17.45 19.54
CA HIS A 35 25.87 -16.94 19.90
C HIS A 35 25.93 -15.41 19.83
N SER A 36 26.01 -14.79 21.00
CA SER A 36 26.12 -13.32 21.14
C SER A 36 27.38 -12.74 20.49
N GLU A 37 28.45 -13.51 20.45
CA GLU A 37 29.75 -13.13 19.90
C GLU A 37 29.67 -12.90 18.39
N ILE A 38 28.90 -13.72 17.67
CA ILE A 38 28.66 -13.55 16.22
C ILE A 38 27.87 -12.28 15.96
N LYS A 39 26.90 -11.98 16.82
CA LYS A 39 26.14 -10.73 16.71
C LYS A 39 27.05 -9.51 16.91
N HIS A 40 27.91 -9.54 17.93
CA HIS A 40 28.81 -8.44 18.22
C HIS A 40 29.81 -8.21 17.07
N GLU A 41 30.42 -9.28 16.56
CA GLU A 41 31.34 -9.19 15.43
C GLU A 41 30.67 -8.62 14.18
N LEU A 42 29.45 -9.07 13.85
CA LEU A 42 28.68 -8.51 12.73
C LEU A 42 28.39 -7.03 12.89
N GLU A 43 28.04 -6.58 14.10
CA GLU A 43 27.82 -5.16 14.38
C GLU A 43 29.11 -4.35 14.17
N GLU A 44 30.28 -4.87 14.57
CA GLU A 44 31.57 -4.21 14.34
C GLU A 44 31.94 -4.16 12.84
N ILE A 45 31.67 -5.22 12.10
CA ILE A 45 31.87 -5.28 10.64
C ILE A 45 30.95 -4.27 9.94
N GLU A 46 29.66 -4.27 10.25
CA GLU A 46 28.67 -3.35 9.68
C GLU A 46 29.07 -1.88 9.93
N LEU A 47 29.48 -1.55 11.17
CA LEU A 47 29.94 -0.21 11.54
C LEU A 47 31.20 0.19 10.76
N THR A 48 32.13 -0.74 10.56
CA THR A 48 33.36 -0.50 9.79
C THR A 48 33.04 -0.23 8.31
N ILE A 49 32.09 -0.97 7.74
CA ILE A 49 31.62 -0.77 6.36
C ILE A 49 30.92 0.59 6.22
N GLU A 50 30.09 0.99 7.19
CA GLU A 50 29.44 2.31 7.23
C GLU A 50 30.47 3.43 7.22
N GLN A 51 31.49 3.36 8.10
CA GLN A 51 32.57 4.34 8.15
C GLN A 51 33.35 4.43 6.82
N LEU A 52 33.60 3.27 6.19
CA LEU A 52 34.23 3.23 4.87
C LEU A 52 33.35 3.91 3.82
N ALA A 53 32.04 3.61 3.81
CA ALA A 53 31.09 4.20 2.87
C ALA A 53 30.99 5.73 3.02
N ASP A 54 30.97 6.23 4.25
CA ASP A 54 30.98 7.67 4.55
C ASP A 54 32.28 8.34 4.08
N SER A 55 33.43 7.72 4.36
CA SER A 55 34.74 8.25 3.96
C SER A 55 34.92 8.34 2.43
N HIS A 56 34.19 7.49 1.69
CA HIS A 56 34.18 7.43 0.23
C HIS A 56 32.89 8.00 -0.37
N SER A 57 32.11 8.77 0.40
CA SER A 57 30.84 9.32 -0.05
C SER A 57 31.01 10.23 -1.28
N ILE A 58 30.13 10.03 -2.27
CA ILE A 58 30.08 10.86 -3.48
C ILE A 58 28.88 11.78 -3.35
N ILE A 59 29.13 13.09 -3.45
CA ILE A 59 28.05 14.09 -3.42
C ILE A 59 27.11 13.83 -4.61
N PRO A 60 25.84 13.49 -4.37
CA PRO A 60 24.88 13.29 -5.44
C PRO A 60 24.54 14.62 -6.11
N ARG A 61 23.94 14.55 -7.30
CA ARG A 61 23.43 15.77 -7.96
C ARG A 61 22.40 16.46 -7.06
N PRO A 62 22.41 17.81 -6.94
CA PRO A 62 21.53 18.55 -6.03
C PRO A 62 20.04 18.20 -6.18
N GLU A 63 19.60 17.88 -7.39
CA GLU A 63 18.20 17.59 -7.72
C GLU A 63 17.76 16.17 -7.32
N LEU A 64 18.70 15.27 -6.98
CA LEU A 64 18.38 13.87 -6.71
C LEU A 64 17.42 13.72 -5.52
N LYS A 65 17.64 14.48 -4.45
CA LYS A 65 16.75 14.47 -3.27
C LYS A 65 15.32 14.84 -3.66
N SER A 66 15.15 15.93 -4.39
CA SER A 66 13.83 16.38 -4.85
C SER A 66 13.17 15.34 -5.76
N ARG A 67 13.93 14.68 -6.64
CA ARG A 67 13.42 13.60 -7.51
C ARG A 67 12.97 12.37 -6.74
N ILE A 68 13.74 11.95 -5.72
CA ILE A 68 13.37 10.80 -4.87
C ILE A 68 12.12 11.14 -4.06
N MET A 69 12.07 12.33 -3.45
CA MET A 69 10.90 12.77 -2.68
C MET A 69 9.64 12.88 -3.55
N ALA A 70 9.76 13.35 -4.79
CA ALA A 70 8.65 13.36 -5.75
C ALA A 70 8.21 11.95 -6.16
N ALA A 71 9.12 10.98 -6.22
CA ALA A 71 8.80 9.59 -6.56
C ALA A 71 8.17 8.80 -5.40
N LEU A 72 8.45 9.21 -4.16
CA LEU A 72 7.89 8.60 -2.94
C LEU A 72 6.50 9.15 -2.55
N ASP A 73 5.95 10.06 -3.37
CA ASP A 73 4.58 10.60 -3.24
C ASP A 73 4.23 11.11 -1.84
N PHE A 74 5.08 12.00 -1.31
CA PHE A 74 4.83 12.73 -0.06
C PHE A 74 4.16 14.09 -0.28
N SER A 75 3.63 14.37 -1.47
CA SER A 75 2.92 15.61 -1.68
C SER A 75 1.65 15.64 -0.82
N ASP A 76 1.49 16.73 -0.05
CA ASP A 76 0.20 17.23 0.41
C ASP A 76 -0.63 17.65 -0.83
N ASP A 77 -0.81 16.74 -1.78
CA ASP A 77 -1.70 16.93 -2.92
C ASP A 77 -3.11 16.83 -2.37
N SER A 78 -3.57 17.97 -1.83
CA SER A 78 -4.97 18.18 -1.54
C SER A 78 -5.74 17.93 -2.82
N ILE A 79 -6.67 16.98 -2.75
CA ILE A 79 -7.52 16.66 -3.89
C ILE A 79 -8.48 17.83 -4.10
N ASP A 80 -8.36 18.49 -5.24
CA ASP A 80 -9.29 19.53 -5.67
C ASP A 80 -10.59 18.88 -6.17
N LEU A 81 -11.69 19.11 -5.46
CA LEU A 81 -13.01 18.61 -5.85
C LEU A 81 -13.50 19.15 -7.20
N ASN A 82 -12.97 20.28 -7.69
CA ASN A 82 -13.31 20.80 -9.02
C ASN A 82 -12.56 20.09 -10.15
N ASN A 83 -11.47 19.38 -9.83
CA ASN A 83 -10.66 18.66 -10.78
C ASN A 83 -10.19 17.32 -10.18
N LEU A 84 -11.16 16.44 -9.95
CA LEU A 84 -10.92 15.16 -9.31
C LEU A 84 -10.04 14.23 -10.17
N PRO A 85 -8.98 13.63 -9.58
CA PRO A 85 -8.20 12.60 -10.24
C PRO A 85 -9.00 11.29 -10.32
N LEU A 86 -8.57 10.39 -11.20
CA LEU A 86 -9.07 9.01 -11.22
C LEU A 86 -8.58 8.26 -9.98
N THR A 87 -9.42 7.40 -9.44
CA THR A 87 -8.98 6.42 -8.42
C THR A 87 -8.20 5.29 -9.09
N SER A 88 -7.19 4.78 -8.40
CA SER A 88 -6.36 3.65 -8.81
C SER A 88 -5.72 2.98 -7.58
N LYS A 89 -5.03 1.85 -7.80
CA LYS A 89 -4.21 1.20 -6.76
C LYS A 89 -3.05 2.04 -6.20
N TYR A 90 -2.75 3.18 -6.81
CA TYR A 90 -1.72 4.12 -6.35
C TYR A 90 -2.33 5.38 -5.71
N SER A 91 -3.65 5.49 -5.63
CA SER A 91 -4.31 6.65 -5.01
C SER A 91 -4.07 6.67 -3.50
N ASN A 92 -3.84 7.87 -2.96
CA ASN A 92 -3.68 8.07 -1.53
C ASN A 92 -5.06 8.21 -0.84
N TYR A 93 -5.44 7.21 -0.03
CA TYR A 93 -6.75 7.18 0.61
C TYR A 93 -6.93 8.26 1.69
N GLU A 94 -5.85 8.69 2.34
CA GLU A 94 -5.91 9.75 3.35
C GLU A 94 -6.24 11.10 2.70
N ASN A 95 -5.63 11.39 1.55
CA ASN A 95 -5.91 12.62 0.80
C ASN A 95 -7.35 12.62 0.27
N TRP A 96 -7.83 11.48 -0.23
CA TRP A 96 -9.24 11.33 -0.63
C TRP A 96 -10.21 11.48 0.54
N LEU A 97 -9.93 10.82 1.66
CA LEU A 97 -10.79 10.90 2.85
C LEU A 97 -10.85 12.34 3.37
N LYS A 98 -9.72 13.04 3.48
CA LYS A 98 -9.67 14.47 3.86
C LYS A 98 -10.48 15.33 2.89
N ALA A 99 -10.39 15.09 1.59
CA ALA A 99 -11.09 15.88 0.58
C ALA A 99 -12.61 15.70 0.64
N VAL A 100 -13.10 14.49 0.94
CA VAL A 100 -14.53 14.20 1.01
C VAL A 100 -15.12 14.23 2.42
N GLU A 101 -14.31 14.45 3.47
CA GLU A 101 -14.73 14.34 4.88
C GLU A 101 -15.96 15.19 5.19
N HIS A 102 -16.01 16.41 4.67
CA HIS A 102 -17.12 17.36 4.86
C HIS A 102 -18.41 16.95 4.13
N LEU A 103 -18.34 15.99 3.22
CA LEU A 103 -19.49 15.41 2.50
C LEU A 103 -20.04 14.16 3.20
N ILE A 104 -19.29 13.58 4.15
CA ILE A 104 -19.73 12.43 4.93
C ILE A 104 -20.73 12.92 5.98
N PRO A 105 -21.94 12.34 6.03
CA PRO A 105 -22.97 12.78 6.98
C PRO A 105 -22.57 12.48 8.43
N ALA A 106 -22.88 13.41 9.33
CA ALA A 106 -22.73 13.18 10.77
C ALA A 106 -23.76 12.15 11.26
N GLU A 107 -23.43 11.37 12.28
CA GLU A 107 -24.35 10.38 12.84
C GLU A 107 -25.56 11.02 13.55
N PRO A 108 -26.76 10.45 13.43
CA PRO A 108 -27.09 9.25 12.63
C PRO A 108 -27.28 9.57 11.13
N PHE A 109 -26.88 8.65 10.27
CA PHE A 109 -27.12 8.70 8.82
C PHE A 109 -27.75 7.41 8.29
N ASP A 110 -28.37 7.51 7.12
CA ASP A 110 -29.07 6.41 6.45
C ASP A 110 -28.17 5.19 6.20
N ASP A 111 -28.76 4.01 6.05
CA ASP A 111 -27.98 2.78 5.85
C ASP A 111 -27.29 2.72 4.47
N PHE A 112 -27.71 3.58 3.54
CA PHE A 112 -27.08 3.77 2.24
C PHE A 112 -27.15 5.25 1.86
N PHE A 113 -25.99 5.87 1.69
CA PHE A 113 -25.83 7.27 1.31
C PHE A 113 -24.92 7.37 0.10
N THR A 114 -25.28 8.25 -0.83
CA THR A 114 -24.48 8.52 -2.03
C THR A 114 -24.37 10.01 -2.28
N HIS A 115 -23.22 10.43 -2.79
CA HIS A 115 -22.98 11.80 -3.23
C HIS A 115 -22.15 11.78 -4.52
N VAL A 116 -22.69 12.32 -5.61
CA VAL A 116 -21.98 12.41 -6.88
C VAL A 116 -20.88 13.46 -6.76
N LEU A 117 -19.63 13.05 -6.98
CA LEU A 117 -18.46 13.92 -6.93
C LEU A 117 -18.12 14.49 -8.31
N LYS A 118 -18.20 13.65 -9.35
CA LYS A 118 -17.98 14.03 -10.75
C LYS A 118 -18.86 13.18 -11.65
N GLN A 119 -19.43 13.80 -12.68
CA GLN A 119 -20.13 13.08 -13.73
C GLN A 119 -20.00 13.85 -15.06
N ASP A 120 -19.40 13.20 -16.05
CA ASP A 120 -19.28 13.69 -17.42
C ASP A 120 -19.51 12.54 -18.43
N GLU A 121 -19.28 12.79 -19.72
CA GLU A 121 -19.51 11.80 -20.78
C GLU A 121 -18.58 10.57 -20.71
N LYS A 122 -17.48 10.64 -19.94
CA LYS A 122 -16.46 9.59 -19.85
C LYS A 122 -16.43 8.91 -18.49
N ILE A 123 -16.82 9.61 -17.43
CA ILE A 123 -16.67 9.11 -16.07
C ILE A 123 -17.78 9.58 -15.13
N ALA A 124 -18.19 8.69 -14.22
CA ALA A 124 -18.89 9.03 -13.00
C ALA A 124 -18.07 8.59 -11.78
N GLN A 125 -17.93 9.48 -10.80
CA GLN A 125 -17.34 9.21 -9.49
C GLN A 125 -18.36 9.57 -8.41
N THR A 126 -18.63 8.62 -7.52
CA THR A 126 -19.63 8.75 -6.46
C THR A 126 -19.01 8.36 -5.12
N LEU A 127 -19.17 9.21 -4.12
CA LEU A 127 -18.92 8.86 -2.73
C LEU A 127 -20.07 7.98 -2.23
N VAL A 128 -19.77 6.79 -1.76
CA VAL A 128 -20.73 5.83 -1.22
C VAL A 128 -20.42 5.58 0.25
N ILE A 129 -21.43 5.70 1.10
CA ILE A 129 -21.37 5.26 2.49
C ILE A 129 -22.49 4.25 2.71
N THR A 130 -22.15 3.04 3.15
CA THR A 130 -23.18 2.01 3.37
C THR A 130 -22.88 1.08 4.53
N LYS A 131 -23.97 0.65 5.18
CA LYS A 131 -24.03 -0.41 6.20
C LYS A 131 -24.58 -1.72 5.63
N LEU A 132 -25.03 -1.71 4.37
CA LEU A 132 -25.77 -2.80 3.73
C LEU A 132 -24.88 -3.49 2.71
N ASP A 133 -25.04 -4.80 2.60
CA ASP A 133 -24.47 -5.58 1.52
C ASP A 133 -24.99 -5.07 0.17
N VAL A 134 -24.10 -5.00 -0.82
CA VAL A 134 -24.43 -4.62 -2.19
C VAL A 134 -24.71 -5.90 -2.98
N PRO A 135 -25.91 -6.03 -3.58
CA PRO A 135 -26.30 -7.25 -4.29
C PRO A 135 -25.46 -7.46 -5.55
N ALA A 136 -25.49 -8.69 -6.05
CA ALA A 136 -24.75 -9.11 -7.22
C ALA A 136 -25.11 -8.32 -8.50
N GLU A 137 -24.10 -7.81 -9.21
CA GLU A 137 -24.23 -7.06 -10.46
C GLU A 137 -23.23 -7.55 -11.54
N VAL A 138 -23.55 -7.29 -12.82
CA VAL A 138 -22.67 -7.52 -13.97
C VAL A 138 -22.73 -6.28 -14.88
N HIS A 139 -21.57 -5.78 -15.28
CA HIS A 139 -21.46 -4.71 -16.27
C HIS A 139 -20.94 -5.24 -17.61
N GLU A 140 -21.60 -4.88 -18.71
CA GLU A 140 -21.19 -5.31 -20.06
C GLU A 140 -20.24 -4.32 -20.75
N VAL A 141 -20.42 -3.02 -20.49
CA VAL A 141 -19.72 -1.95 -21.23
C VAL A 141 -19.17 -0.85 -20.33
N ILE A 142 -19.42 -0.93 -19.02
CA ILE A 142 -19.01 0.08 -18.04
C ILE A 142 -17.92 -0.53 -17.18
N SER A 143 -16.73 0.08 -17.17
CA SER A 143 -15.65 -0.33 -16.28
C SER A 143 -15.91 0.25 -14.89
N GLU A 144 -16.09 -0.61 -13.90
CA GLU A 144 -16.30 -0.22 -12.51
C GLU A 144 -15.04 -0.45 -11.67
N SER A 145 -14.83 0.43 -10.69
CA SER A 145 -13.78 0.28 -9.68
C SER A 145 -14.21 0.83 -8.32
N PHE A 146 -13.69 0.21 -7.26
CA PHE A 146 -13.89 0.61 -5.87
C PHE A 146 -12.58 1.09 -5.27
N PHE A 147 -12.64 2.19 -4.51
CA PHE A 147 -11.53 2.67 -3.70
C PHE A 147 -11.99 2.92 -2.27
N ILE A 148 -11.51 2.12 -1.32
CA ILE A 148 -11.99 2.13 0.07
C ILE A 148 -11.27 3.22 0.86
N LEU A 149 -12.06 4.13 1.45
CA LEU A 149 -11.54 5.22 2.30
C LEU A 149 -11.63 4.88 3.79
N LYS A 150 -12.64 4.10 4.19
CA LYS A 150 -12.86 3.69 5.59
C LYS A 150 -13.66 2.40 5.65
N GLY A 151 -13.37 1.57 6.66
CA GLY A 151 -14.07 0.31 6.91
C GLY A 151 -13.45 -0.86 6.15
N THR A 152 -14.14 -1.99 6.21
CA THR A 152 -13.74 -3.26 5.62
C THR A 152 -14.94 -3.91 4.96
N CYS A 153 -14.74 -4.44 3.75
CA CYS A 153 -15.74 -5.25 3.05
C CYS A 153 -15.07 -6.43 2.36
N THR A 154 -15.89 -7.41 2.02
CA THR A 154 -15.50 -8.54 1.18
C THR A 154 -16.20 -8.40 -0.16
N CYS A 155 -15.44 -8.31 -1.23
CA CYS A 155 -15.95 -8.32 -2.59
C CYS A 155 -15.72 -9.69 -3.22
N THR A 156 -16.79 -10.29 -3.72
CA THR A 156 -16.70 -11.52 -4.52
C THR A 156 -16.71 -11.11 -5.99
N VAL A 157 -15.72 -11.53 -6.78
CA VAL A 157 -15.66 -11.25 -8.23
C VAL A 157 -15.47 -12.57 -8.97
N GLY A 158 -16.54 -13.05 -9.61
CA GLY A 158 -16.60 -14.35 -10.26
C GLY A 158 -16.44 -15.50 -9.26
N LYS A 159 -15.21 -16.00 -9.09
CA LYS A 159 -14.87 -17.06 -8.13
C LYS A 159 -13.85 -16.61 -7.09
N GLU A 160 -13.29 -15.42 -7.26
CA GLU A 160 -12.28 -14.86 -6.38
C GLU A 160 -12.95 -14.02 -5.30
N ILE A 161 -12.37 -14.04 -4.11
CA ILE A 161 -12.87 -13.32 -2.94
C ILE A 161 -11.76 -12.41 -2.47
N PHE A 162 -12.06 -11.12 -2.39
CA PHE A 162 -11.14 -10.06 -1.97
C PHE A 162 -11.64 -9.44 -0.68
N THR A 163 -10.81 -9.39 0.35
CA THR A 163 -11.08 -8.57 1.54
C THR A 163 -10.40 -7.23 1.34
N LEU A 164 -11.18 -6.15 1.32
CA LEU A 164 -10.75 -4.79 1.06
C LEU A 164 -10.83 -3.96 2.34
N ASN A 165 -9.75 -3.26 2.67
CA ASN A 165 -9.60 -2.35 3.78
C ASN A 165 -9.36 -0.93 3.27
N ALA A 166 -9.34 0.06 4.16
CA ALA A 166 -8.97 1.43 3.80
C ALA A 166 -7.61 1.47 3.08
N GLY A 167 -7.56 2.13 1.92
CA GLY A 167 -6.41 2.13 1.02
C GLY A 167 -6.51 1.15 -0.15
N ASP A 168 -7.33 0.11 -0.02
CA ASP A 168 -7.43 -0.91 -1.06
C ASP A 168 -8.28 -0.41 -2.25
N TYR A 169 -7.86 -0.84 -3.43
CA TYR A 169 -8.47 -0.55 -4.72
C TYR A 169 -8.77 -1.85 -5.45
N LEU A 170 -9.94 -1.94 -6.08
CA LEU A 170 -10.33 -3.10 -6.87
C LEU A 170 -11.00 -2.67 -8.17
N ASP A 171 -10.48 -3.16 -9.31
CA ASP A 171 -11.14 -3.08 -10.62
C ASP A 171 -12.08 -4.27 -10.80
N ILE A 172 -13.28 -4.01 -11.34
CA ILE A 172 -14.26 -5.05 -11.68
C ILE A 172 -14.17 -5.35 -13.17
N PRO A 173 -13.74 -6.55 -13.57
CA PRO A 173 -13.69 -6.93 -14.98
C PRO A 173 -15.08 -6.96 -15.61
N LEU A 174 -15.18 -6.50 -16.86
CA LEU A 174 -16.42 -6.61 -17.64
C LEU A 174 -16.90 -8.07 -17.72
N HIS A 175 -18.21 -8.23 -17.84
CA HIS A 175 -18.90 -9.52 -17.94
C HIS A 175 -18.64 -10.47 -16.76
N THR A 176 -18.17 -9.94 -15.64
CA THR A 176 -17.91 -10.70 -14.42
C THR A 176 -18.90 -10.28 -13.35
N ASN A 177 -19.57 -11.27 -12.76
CA ASN A 177 -20.49 -11.03 -11.66
C ASN A 177 -19.70 -10.67 -10.41
N HIS A 178 -20.14 -9.65 -9.69
CA HIS A 178 -19.57 -9.29 -8.42
C HIS A 178 -20.62 -8.87 -7.40
N ASP A 179 -20.34 -9.13 -6.12
CA ASP A 179 -21.15 -8.70 -4.96
C ASP A 179 -20.24 -8.14 -3.86
N ILE A 180 -20.82 -7.40 -2.91
CA ILE A 180 -20.09 -6.83 -1.78
C ILE A 180 -20.81 -7.14 -0.48
N ARG A 181 -20.09 -7.73 0.47
CA ARG A 181 -20.51 -7.89 1.85
C ARG A 181 -19.79 -6.89 2.75
N ILE A 182 -20.53 -6.17 3.59
CA ILE A 182 -19.97 -5.20 4.53
C ILE A 182 -19.56 -5.90 5.82
N ASP A 183 -18.27 -5.85 6.17
CA ASP A 183 -17.72 -6.57 7.32
C ASP A 183 -17.50 -5.66 8.56
N SER A 184 -17.48 -4.34 8.37
CA SER A 184 -17.43 -3.32 9.43
C SER A 184 -18.81 -2.64 9.62
N PRO A 185 -19.03 -1.80 10.67
CA PRO A 185 -20.33 -1.15 10.87
C PRO A 185 -20.84 -0.34 9.67
N TYR A 186 -19.93 0.22 8.89
CA TYR A 186 -20.15 0.79 7.57
C TYR A 186 -18.84 0.84 6.79
N VAL A 187 -18.94 1.07 5.48
CA VAL A 187 -17.83 1.36 4.58
C VAL A 187 -18.04 2.73 3.94
N VAL A 188 -16.94 3.46 3.75
CA VAL A 188 -16.87 4.67 2.93
C VAL A 188 -15.97 4.36 1.74
N ALA A 189 -16.47 4.53 0.53
CA ALA A 189 -15.74 4.24 -0.69
C ALA A 189 -16.01 5.28 -1.78
N ILE A 190 -15.07 5.41 -2.71
CA ILE A 190 -15.29 6.05 -3.99
C ILE A 190 -15.62 4.95 -5.00
N LEU A 191 -16.82 5.04 -5.57
CA LEU A 191 -17.27 4.25 -6.70
C LEU A 191 -16.94 5.02 -7.99
N GLN A 192 -16.28 4.36 -8.94
CA GLN A 192 -15.91 4.97 -10.20
C GLN A 192 -16.35 4.11 -11.38
N HIS A 193 -17.17 4.69 -12.26
CA HIS A 193 -17.62 4.12 -13.53
C HIS A 193 -16.98 4.87 -14.70
N GLN A 194 -16.39 4.14 -15.64
CA GLN A 194 -15.89 4.70 -16.90
C GLN A 194 -16.71 4.15 -18.08
N PHE A 195 -17.15 5.04 -18.96
CA PHE A 195 -18.07 4.77 -20.08
C PHE A 195 -17.35 4.74 -21.44
#